data_AF-A0A3Q2ZNL0-F1
#
_entry.id   AF-A0A3Q2ZNL0-F1
#
_cell.length_a   1.000
_cell.length_b   1.000
_cell.length_c   1.000
_cell.angle_alpha   90.00
_cell.angle_beta   90.00
_cell.angle_gamma   90.00
#
_symmetry.space_group_name_H-M   'P 1'
#
loop_
_entity.id
_entity.type
_entity.pdbx_description
1 polymer ?
#
loop_
_entity_poly.entity_id
_entity_poly.type
_entity_poly.pdbx_seq_one_letter_code
_entity_poly.pdbx_strand_id
1 'polypeptide(L)'
;MTALQVILFKLMCPRDHRAKSIQFQLTCVLRRDSHKTPLWLCFLILSVLSTCSSAASMTEIKDLQTCLGSLRVSIEKSDAMLYSPSVNEVTDVCKEKVLQCYMLELLMILEEEDINDPEAPCIGHFSRDLKPEDGCPPCEIHSLEDSKKFYQNLETILQKITDENSI
;
A
#
# COMPACT_ATOMS: atom_id res chain seq x y z
N MET A 1 43.00 1.35 1.76
CA MET A 1 42.17 0.53 2.67
C MET A 1 41.33 1.49 3.50
N THR A 2 40.05 1.57 3.18
CA THR A 2 39.05 2.45 3.82
C THR A 2 38.58 1.84 5.13
N ALA A 3 38.77 2.55 6.24
CA ALA A 3 38.36 2.09 7.57
C ALA A 3 36.94 2.60 7.87
N LEU A 4 36.04 1.63 8.05
CA LEU A 4 34.63 1.76 8.43
C LEU A 4 34.52 2.32 9.86
N GLN A 5 33.99 3.52 10.04
CA GLN A 5 33.63 4.03 11.37
C GLN A 5 32.22 3.52 11.74
N VAL A 6 32.17 2.47 12.56
CA VAL A 6 30.95 2.04 13.25
C VAL A 6 30.82 2.84 14.54
N ILE A 7 29.86 3.75 14.61
CA ILE A 7 29.53 4.48 15.84
C ILE A 7 28.53 3.62 16.63
N LEU A 8 29.03 2.90 17.64
CA LEU A 8 28.21 2.15 18.60
C LEU A 8 27.78 3.09 19.73
N PHE A 9 26.51 3.52 19.74
CA PHE A 9 25.95 4.32 20.82
C PHE A 9 25.63 3.43 22.02
N LYS A 10 26.55 3.34 23.00
CA LYS A 10 26.27 2.71 24.30
C LYS A 10 25.42 3.64 25.15
N LEU A 11 24.12 3.33 25.26
CA LEU A 11 23.25 3.90 26.30
C LEU A 11 23.60 3.27 27.65
N MET A 12 24.39 3.97 28.46
CA MET A 12 24.52 3.67 29.88
C MET A 12 23.97 4.83 30.69
N CYS A 13 22.77 4.66 31.25
CA CYS A 13 22.26 5.55 32.30
C CYS A 13 22.94 5.21 33.64
N PRO A 14 23.48 6.18 34.38
CA PRO A 14 23.99 5.95 35.72
C PRO A 14 22.81 5.69 36.66
N ARG A 15 22.79 4.52 37.29
CA ARG A 15 21.92 4.17 38.41
C ARG A 15 22.61 4.63 39.68
N ASP A 16 22.08 5.64 40.39
CA ASP A 16 22.17 5.65 41.85
C ASP A 16 21.10 6.47 42.61
N HIS A 17 21.02 6.18 43.90
CA HIS A 17 19.88 6.09 44.81
C HIS A 17 19.01 7.32 45.21
N ARG A 18 17.76 6.97 45.59
CA ARG A 18 16.87 7.50 46.67
C ARG A 18 16.41 8.97 46.60
N ALA A 19 15.11 9.18 46.35
CA ALA A 19 14.07 9.33 47.39
C ALA A 19 12.92 10.27 46.94
N LYS A 20 11.70 9.84 47.30
CA LYS A 20 10.42 10.57 47.45
C LYS A 20 9.67 11.03 46.20
N SER A 21 8.44 10.53 46.17
CA SER A 21 7.32 10.73 45.26
C SER A 21 6.88 12.18 45.12
N ILE A 22 6.78 12.70 43.88
CA ILE A 22 5.79 13.71 43.47
C ILE A 22 5.50 13.51 41.97
N GLN A 23 4.25 13.12 41.66
CA GLN A 23 3.43 13.52 40.51
C GLN A 23 4.14 13.62 39.14
N PHE A 24 4.07 12.56 38.33
CA PHE A 24 4.43 12.58 36.91
C PHE A 24 3.42 13.42 36.11
N GLN A 25 3.60 14.75 36.10
CA GLN A 25 3.19 15.54 34.94
C GLN A 25 4.27 15.38 33.87
N LEU A 26 3.89 14.74 32.76
CA LEU A 26 4.64 14.78 31.51
C LEU A 26 4.61 16.20 30.93
N THR A 27 5.31 17.12 31.57
CA THR A 27 5.83 18.31 30.90
C THR A 27 7.16 17.92 30.29
N CYS A 28 7.12 17.36 29.08
CA CYS A 28 8.23 17.48 28.15
C CYS A 28 8.42 18.97 27.88
N VAL A 29 9.22 19.62 28.72
CA VAL A 29 9.86 20.88 28.37
C VAL A 29 10.80 20.50 27.22
N LEU A 30 10.28 20.61 26.00
CA LEU A 30 11.09 20.76 24.81
C LEU A 30 11.98 21.97 25.08
N ARG A 31 13.19 21.70 25.55
CA ARG A 31 14.27 22.67 25.59
C ARG A 31 14.47 23.08 24.15
N ARG A 32 13.99 24.29 23.85
CA ARG A 32 14.07 24.94 22.55
C ARG A 32 15.53 25.33 22.31
N ASP A 33 16.39 24.33 22.08
CA ASP A 33 17.69 24.59 21.50
C ASP A 33 17.44 25.00 20.05
N SER A 34 17.70 26.29 19.80
CA SER A 34 17.61 26.96 18.52
C SER A 34 18.68 26.42 17.57
N HIS A 35 18.56 25.17 17.15
CA HIS A 35 19.27 24.67 15.98
C HIS A 35 18.53 25.20 14.76
N LYS A 36 19.10 26.23 14.12
CA LYS A 36 18.75 26.59 12.75
C LYS A 36 19.07 25.37 11.89
N THR A 37 18.07 24.52 11.64
CA THR A 37 18.16 23.52 10.60
C THR A 37 18.52 24.28 9.32
N PRO A 38 19.72 24.07 8.74
CA PRO A 38 20.07 24.76 7.52
C PRO A 38 19.01 24.41 6.48
N LEU A 39 18.45 25.43 5.82
CA LEU A 39 17.40 25.28 4.79
C LEU A 39 17.72 24.16 3.79
N TRP A 40 19.01 23.95 3.50
CA TRP A 40 19.50 22.88 2.63
C TRP A 40 19.18 21.46 3.11
N LEU A 41 19.19 21.19 4.43
CA LEU A 41 18.72 19.90 4.99
C LEU A 41 17.22 19.73 4.78
N CYS A 42 16.42 20.79 4.87
CA CYS A 42 14.99 20.72 4.57
C CYS A 42 14.75 20.45 3.07
N PHE A 43 15.49 21.10 2.18
CA PHE A 43 15.42 20.79 0.74
C PHE A 43 15.83 19.35 0.44
N LEU A 44 16.89 18.84 1.07
CA LEU A 44 17.36 17.47 0.86
C LEU A 44 16.34 16.44 1.39
N ILE A 45 15.76 16.69 2.58
CA ILE A 45 14.70 15.84 3.15
C ILE A 45 13.46 15.86 2.25
N LEU A 46 13.01 17.03 1.80
CA LEU A 46 11.83 17.15 0.91
C LEU A 46 12.08 16.48 -0.45
N SER A 47 13.28 16.61 -1.04
CA SER A 47 13.64 15.94 -2.29
C SER A 47 13.67 14.42 -2.17
N VAL A 48 14.12 13.88 -1.02
CA VAL A 48 14.15 12.44 -0.75
C VAL A 48 12.74 11.91 -0.46
N LEU A 49 11.90 12.63 0.28
CA LEU A 49 10.49 12.25 0.49
C LEU A 49 9.70 12.27 -0.82
N SER A 50 10.00 13.22 -1.72
CA SER A 50 9.34 13.33 -3.02
C SER A 50 9.68 12.18 -3.97
N THR A 51 10.91 11.65 -3.92
CA THR A 51 11.33 10.52 -4.79
C THR A 51 11.01 9.14 -4.20
N CYS A 52 10.80 9.01 -2.89
CA CYS A 52 10.41 7.74 -2.27
C CYS A 52 8.96 7.30 -2.55
N SER A 53 8.07 8.24 -2.85
CA SER A 53 6.63 7.94 -2.95
C SER A 53 6.25 7.19 -4.22
N SER A 54 6.95 7.40 -5.34
CA SER A 54 6.66 6.71 -6.61
C SER A 54 7.23 5.29 -6.70
N ALA A 55 8.31 5.00 -5.98
CA ALA A 55 8.89 3.67 -5.96
C ALA A 55 8.05 2.66 -5.15
N ALA A 56 7.41 3.13 -4.06
CA ALA A 56 6.58 2.29 -3.21
C ALA A 56 5.35 1.74 -3.95
N SER A 57 4.62 2.61 -4.66
CA SER A 57 3.41 2.22 -5.40
C SER A 57 3.69 1.23 -6.53
N MET A 58 4.84 1.34 -7.21
CA MET A 58 5.22 0.37 -8.26
C MET A 58 5.57 -1.01 -7.70
N THR A 59 6.17 -1.07 -6.50
CA THR A 59 6.46 -2.35 -5.85
C THR A 59 5.17 -3.05 -5.44
N GLU A 60 4.21 -2.31 -4.88
CA GLU A 60 2.91 -2.86 -4.44
C GLU A 60 2.10 -3.47 -5.60
N ILE A 61 2.08 -2.83 -6.78
CA ILE A 61 1.38 -3.37 -7.96
C ILE A 61 2.03 -4.65 -8.47
N LYS A 62 3.37 -4.73 -8.48
CA LYS A 62 4.09 -5.95 -8.90
C LYS A 62 3.87 -7.12 -7.95
N ASP A 63 3.83 -6.83 -6.65
CA ASP A 63 3.54 -7.82 -5.62
C ASP A 63 2.10 -8.35 -5.79
N LEU A 64 1.14 -7.46 -6.08
CA LEU A 64 -0.23 -7.84 -6.41
C LEU A 64 -0.29 -8.71 -7.67
N GLN A 65 0.38 -8.34 -8.76
CA GLN A 65 0.42 -9.13 -9.99
C GLN A 65 0.98 -10.54 -9.75
N THR A 66 2.03 -10.66 -8.92
CA THR A 66 2.60 -11.95 -8.56
C THR A 66 1.57 -12.81 -7.82
N CYS A 67 0.87 -12.21 -6.87
CA CYS A 67 -0.16 -12.89 -6.10
C CYS A 67 -1.39 -13.31 -6.94
N LEU A 68 -1.83 -12.45 -7.86
CA LEU A 68 -2.89 -12.80 -8.80
C LEU A 68 -2.48 -13.99 -9.68
N GLY A 69 -1.20 -14.08 -10.04
CA GLY A 69 -0.65 -15.19 -10.81
C GLY A 69 -0.77 -16.55 -10.11
N SER A 70 -0.63 -16.62 -8.79
CA SER A 70 -0.81 -17.88 -8.04
C SER A 70 -2.28 -18.25 -7.86
N LEU A 71 -3.14 -17.26 -7.64
CA LEU A 71 -4.59 -17.44 -7.47
C LEU A 71 -5.34 -17.66 -8.78
N ARG A 72 -4.71 -17.40 -9.93
CA ARG A 72 -5.33 -17.42 -11.27
C ARG A 72 -6.20 -18.64 -11.53
N VAL A 73 -5.70 -19.84 -11.26
CA VAL A 73 -6.42 -21.09 -11.55
C VAL A 73 -7.70 -21.18 -10.73
N SER A 74 -7.66 -20.74 -9.47
CA SER A 74 -8.82 -20.72 -8.58
C SER A 74 -9.83 -19.68 -9.00
N ILE A 75 -9.36 -18.46 -9.35
CA ILE A 75 -10.22 -17.37 -9.84
C ILE A 75 -10.93 -17.77 -11.14
N GLU A 76 -10.19 -18.21 -12.16
CA GLU A 76 -10.75 -18.56 -13.48
C GLU A 76 -11.69 -19.79 -13.46
N LYS A 77 -11.64 -20.59 -12.38
CA LYS A 77 -12.52 -21.74 -12.17
C LYS A 77 -13.85 -21.37 -11.53
N SER A 78 -13.91 -20.27 -10.78
CA SER A 78 -15.13 -19.81 -10.15
C SER A 78 -16.21 -19.52 -11.19
N ASP A 79 -17.46 -19.88 -10.86
CA ASP A 79 -18.64 -19.58 -11.68
C ASP A 79 -19.32 -18.26 -11.27
N ALA A 80 -18.71 -17.49 -10.37
CA ALA A 80 -19.16 -16.18 -9.96
C ALA A 80 -19.24 -15.20 -11.13
N MET A 81 -20.28 -14.36 -11.07
CA MET A 81 -20.44 -13.19 -11.94
C MET A 81 -20.03 -11.97 -11.13
N LEU A 82 -19.01 -11.26 -11.58
CA LEU A 82 -18.34 -10.22 -10.79
C LEU A 82 -18.47 -8.84 -11.44
N TYR A 83 -18.58 -7.81 -10.62
CA TYR A 83 -18.56 -6.44 -11.12
C TYR A 83 -17.18 -6.12 -11.73
N SER A 84 -17.13 -5.91 -13.04
CA SER A 84 -15.89 -5.75 -13.78
C SER A 84 -15.84 -4.38 -14.47
N PRO A 85 -15.27 -3.34 -13.84
CA PRO A 85 -14.97 -2.08 -14.51
C PRO A 85 -14.24 -2.30 -15.84
N SER A 86 -14.70 -1.66 -16.93
CA SER A 86 -14.01 -1.86 -18.21
C SER A 86 -12.69 -1.09 -18.26
N VAL A 87 -11.72 -1.57 -19.05
CA VAL A 87 -10.41 -0.89 -19.24
C VAL A 87 -10.58 0.57 -19.71
N ASN A 88 -11.67 0.86 -20.42
CA ASN A 88 -12.00 2.18 -20.95
C ASN A 88 -12.67 3.10 -19.90
N GLU A 89 -13.25 2.54 -18.86
CA GLU A 89 -13.87 3.28 -17.74
C GLU A 89 -12.83 3.75 -16.71
N VAL A 90 -11.61 3.22 -16.78
CA VAL A 90 -10.51 3.64 -15.90
C VAL A 90 -10.00 5.01 -16.32
N THR A 91 -10.52 6.03 -15.64
CA THR A 91 -10.03 7.40 -15.69
C THR A 91 -8.91 7.59 -14.66
N ASP A 92 -8.02 8.55 -14.90
CA ASP A 92 -6.91 8.88 -13.98
C ASP A 92 -7.38 9.26 -12.57
N VAL A 93 -8.63 9.72 -12.45
CA VAL A 93 -9.21 10.24 -11.21
C VAL A 93 -9.77 9.13 -10.32
N CYS A 94 -10.07 7.94 -10.86
CA CYS A 94 -10.76 6.86 -10.13
C CYS A 94 -9.97 5.56 -10.10
N LYS A 95 -8.64 5.62 -10.22
CA LYS A 95 -7.79 4.43 -10.34
C LYS A 95 -7.84 3.59 -9.09
N GLU A 96 -7.68 4.20 -7.91
CA GLU A 96 -7.70 3.46 -6.65
C GLU A 96 -9.11 2.95 -6.34
N LYS A 97 -10.16 3.71 -6.68
CA LYS A 97 -11.55 3.23 -6.57
C LYS A 97 -11.82 2.00 -7.46
N VAL A 98 -11.36 2.01 -8.71
CA VAL A 98 -11.49 0.87 -9.61
C VAL A 98 -10.77 -0.35 -9.07
N LEU A 99 -9.51 -0.19 -8.61
CA LEU A 99 -8.76 -1.29 -8.01
C LEU A 99 -9.45 -1.83 -6.75
N GLN A 100 -10.05 -0.96 -5.94
CA GLN A 100 -10.82 -1.36 -4.78
C GLN A 100 -12.00 -2.25 -5.18
N CYS A 101 -12.73 -1.91 -6.26
CA CYS A 101 -13.82 -2.76 -6.75
C CYS A 101 -13.29 -4.16 -7.11
N TYR A 102 -12.20 -4.26 -7.86
CA TYR A 102 -11.59 -5.54 -8.17
C TYR A 102 -11.17 -6.34 -6.93
N MET A 103 -10.60 -5.70 -5.91
CA MET A 103 -10.20 -6.41 -4.70
C MET A 103 -11.39 -6.94 -3.90
N LEU A 104 -12.50 -6.18 -3.84
CA LEU A 104 -13.72 -6.61 -3.16
C LEU A 104 -14.33 -7.85 -3.84
N GLU A 105 -14.43 -7.84 -5.17
CA GLU A 105 -14.92 -8.99 -5.94
C GLU A 105 -14.00 -10.23 -5.80
N LEU A 106 -12.68 -10.03 -5.73
CA LEU A 106 -11.74 -11.13 -5.49
C LEU A 106 -11.87 -11.70 -4.07
N LEU A 107 -12.08 -10.85 -3.05
CA LEU A 107 -12.34 -11.32 -1.70
C LEU A 107 -13.62 -12.16 -1.64
N MET A 108 -14.65 -11.79 -2.40
CA MET A 108 -15.86 -12.61 -2.55
C MET A 108 -15.56 -13.98 -3.12
N ILE A 109 -14.79 -14.08 -4.22
CA ILE A 109 -14.36 -15.38 -4.77
C ILE A 109 -13.60 -16.20 -3.73
N LEU A 110 -12.65 -15.59 -3.02
CA LEU A 110 -11.84 -16.30 -2.02
C LEU A 110 -12.70 -16.88 -0.90
N GLU A 111 -13.73 -16.16 -0.47
CA GLU A 111 -14.67 -16.61 0.55
C GLU A 111 -15.65 -17.67 0.04
N GLU A 112 -16.26 -17.48 -1.13
CA GLU A 112 -17.28 -18.39 -1.67
C GLU A 112 -16.70 -19.73 -2.15
N GLU A 113 -15.49 -19.72 -2.72
CA GLU A 113 -14.81 -20.93 -3.21
C GLU A 113 -13.99 -21.65 -2.13
N ASP A 114 -13.99 -21.14 -0.88
CA ASP A 114 -13.19 -21.64 0.25
C ASP A 114 -11.70 -21.82 -0.11
N ILE A 115 -11.15 -20.81 -0.80
CA ILE A 115 -9.75 -20.82 -1.26
C ILE A 115 -8.85 -20.52 -0.06
N ASN A 116 -8.40 -21.60 0.58
CA ASN A 116 -7.41 -21.58 1.66
C ASN A 116 -5.97 -21.50 1.11
N ASP A 117 -5.71 -20.53 0.22
CA ASP A 117 -4.38 -20.31 -0.36
C ASP A 117 -3.51 -19.47 0.58
N PRO A 118 -2.27 -19.88 0.91
CA PRO A 118 -1.36 -19.09 1.73
C PRO A 118 -1.05 -17.68 1.17
N GLU A 119 -1.24 -17.48 -0.13
CA GLU A 119 -0.99 -16.21 -0.83
C GLU A 119 -2.23 -15.30 -0.87
N ALA A 120 -3.44 -15.85 -0.66
CA ALA A 120 -4.70 -15.09 -0.61
C ALA A 120 -4.71 -13.86 0.32
N PRO A 121 -3.97 -13.81 1.46
CA PRO A 121 -3.91 -12.62 2.30
C PRO A 121 -3.41 -11.35 1.59
N CYS A 122 -2.68 -11.49 0.47
CA CYS A 122 -2.18 -10.37 -0.32
C CYS A 122 -3.32 -9.46 -0.81
N ILE A 123 -4.47 -10.02 -1.18
CA ILE A 123 -5.61 -9.29 -1.76
C ILE A 123 -6.20 -8.40 -0.66
N GLY A 124 -6.40 -8.97 0.52
CA GLY A 124 -6.85 -8.22 1.69
C GLY A 124 -5.84 -7.18 2.17
N HIS A 125 -4.53 -7.41 2.01
CA HIS A 125 -3.51 -6.42 2.33
C HIS A 125 -3.57 -5.24 1.37
N PHE A 126 -3.45 -5.51 0.06
CA PHE A 126 -3.53 -4.49 -0.97
C PHE A 126 -4.84 -3.69 -0.88
N SER A 127 -5.97 -4.38 -0.69
CA SER A 127 -7.28 -3.73 -0.55
C SER A 127 -7.36 -2.74 0.61
N ARG A 128 -6.64 -2.96 1.72
CA ARG A 128 -6.66 -2.07 2.88
C ARG A 128 -5.77 -0.84 2.70
N ASP A 129 -4.76 -0.94 1.85
CA ASP A 129 -3.80 0.14 1.60
C ASP A 129 -4.32 1.13 0.54
N LEU A 130 -5.29 0.71 -0.28
CA LEU A 130 -6.01 1.58 -1.21
C LEU A 130 -6.74 2.73 -0.51
N LYS A 131 -6.64 3.91 -1.11
CA LYS A 131 -7.28 5.18 -0.72
C LYS A 131 -8.17 5.64 -1.88
N PRO A 132 -9.37 5.05 -2.01
CA PRO A 132 -10.26 5.34 -3.13
C PRO A 132 -10.64 6.83 -3.17
N GLU A 133 -10.72 7.36 -4.38
CA GLU A 133 -11.00 8.77 -4.62
C GLU A 133 -12.51 9.09 -4.42
N ASP A 134 -12.80 10.30 -3.93
CA ASP A 134 -14.17 10.77 -3.72
C ASP A 134 -14.87 11.11 -5.04
N GLY A 135 -16.19 10.85 -5.11
CA GLY A 135 -17.02 11.18 -6.27
C GLY A 135 -16.91 10.19 -7.44
N CYS A 136 -16.15 9.12 -7.28
CA CYS A 136 -16.13 8.00 -8.21
C CYS A 136 -17.38 7.12 -8.07
N PRO A 137 -17.84 6.47 -9.16
CA PRO A 137 -19.02 5.60 -9.10
C PRO A 137 -18.86 4.41 -8.13
N PRO A 138 -19.96 3.86 -7.61
CA PRO A 138 -19.94 2.61 -6.85
C PRO A 138 -19.61 1.42 -7.77
N CYS A 139 -19.12 0.32 -7.20
CA CYS A 139 -18.65 -0.84 -7.96
C CYS A 139 -19.79 -1.53 -8.72
N GLU A 140 -20.99 -1.51 -8.15
CA GLU A 140 -22.18 -2.20 -8.64
C GLU A 140 -22.78 -1.56 -9.91
N ILE A 141 -22.24 -0.42 -10.36
CA ILE A 141 -22.64 0.20 -11.62
C ILE A 141 -21.99 -0.47 -12.84
N HIS A 142 -20.89 -1.18 -12.64
CA HIS A 142 -20.15 -1.84 -13.71
C HIS A 142 -20.87 -3.12 -14.16
N SER A 143 -20.59 -3.60 -15.37
CA SER A 143 -21.20 -4.84 -15.84
C SER A 143 -20.70 -6.04 -15.03
N LEU A 144 -21.61 -7.00 -14.83
CA LEU A 144 -21.24 -8.33 -14.34
C LEU A 144 -20.60 -9.12 -15.48
N GLU A 145 -19.41 -9.63 -15.24
CA GLU A 145 -18.65 -10.46 -16.18
C GLU A 145 -18.29 -11.80 -15.54
N ASP A 146 -18.03 -12.81 -16.36
CA ASP A 146 -17.51 -14.09 -15.87
C ASP A 146 -16.09 -13.93 -15.30
N SER A 147 -15.71 -14.84 -14.40
CA SER A 147 -14.43 -14.80 -13.68
C SER A 147 -13.20 -14.68 -14.58
N LYS A 148 -13.20 -15.31 -15.77
CA LYS A 148 -12.08 -15.21 -16.73
C LYS A 148 -12.02 -13.83 -17.35
N LYS A 149 -13.17 -13.32 -17.78
CA LYS A 149 -13.24 -11.99 -18.38
C LYS A 149 -12.89 -10.89 -17.36
N PHE A 150 -13.39 -11.02 -16.13
CA PHE A 150 -13.03 -10.19 -15.00
C PHE A 150 -11.51 -10.17 -14.77
N TYR A 151 -10.89 -11.35 -14.66
CA TYR A 151 -9.44 -11.47 -14.42
C TYR A 151 -8.61 -10.86 -15.56
N GLN A 152 -8.99 -11.08 -16.81
CA GLN A 152 -8.33 -10.47 -17.98
C GLN A 152 -8.40 -8.95 -17.97
N ASN A 153 -9.56 -8.39 -17.60
CA ASN A 153 -9.74 -6.95 -17.51
C ASN A 153 -8.85 -6.38 -16.38
N LEU A 154 -8.78 -7.05 -15.22
CA LEU A 154 -7.89 -6.69 -14.12
C LEU A 154 -6.42 -6.66 -14.54
N GLU A 155 -5.91 -7.73 -15.17
CA GLU A 155 -4.53 -7.78 -15.65
C GLU A 155 -4.21 -6.63 -16.61
N THR A 156 -5.15 -6.31 -17.51
CA THR A 156 -5.00 -5.21 -18.46
C THR A 156 -4.93 -3.85 -17.76
N ILE A 157 -5.76 -3.64 -16.74
CA ILE A 157 -5.77 -2.41 -15.94
C ILE A 157 -4.47 -2.27 -15.15
N LEU A 158 -4.00 -3.33 -14.49
CA LEU A 158 -2.74 -3.32 -13.75
C LEU A 158 -1.54 -3.03 -14.66
N GLN A 159 -1.54 -3.58 -15.88
CA GLN A 159 -0.51 -3.28 -16.87
C GLN A 159 -0.54 -1.81 -17.27
N LYS A 160 -1.72 -1.26 -17.59
CA LYS A 160 -1.89 0.15 -17.94
C LYS A 160 -1.36 1.09 -16.84
N ILE A 161 -1.71 0.83 -15.58
CA ILE A 161 -1.25 1.63 -14.44
C ILE A 161 0.28 1.52 -14.27
N THR A 162 0.84 0.33 -14.47
CA THR A 162 2.29 0.11 -14.38
C THR A 162 3.04 0.87 -15.48
N ASP A 163 2.52 0.86 -16.70
CA ASP A 163 3.11 1.55 -17.86
C ASP A 163 3.07 3.08 -17.68
N GLU A 164 1.96 3.62 -17.15
CA GLU A 164 1.80 5.05 -16.86
C GLU A 164 2.73 5.54 -15.73
N ASN A 165 2.98 4.71 -14.72
CA ASN A 165 3.89 5.03 -13.61
C ASN A 165 5.38 4.85 -13.94
N SER A 166 5.71 4.29 -15.11
CA SER A 166 7.09 4.05 -15.55
C SER A 166 7.71 5.22 -16.34
N ILE A 167 6.99 6.33 -16.49
CA ILE A 167 7.41 7.54 -17.23
C ILE A 167 7.87 8.64 -16.27
#